data_AF-A0AA39GJT9-F1
#
_entry.id   AF-A0AA39GJT9-F1
#
_cell.length_a   1.000
_cell.length_b   1.000
_cell.length_c   1.000
_cell.angle_alpha   90.00
_cell.angle_beta   90.00
_cell.angle_gamma   90.00
#
_symmetry.space_group_name_H-M   'P 1'
#
loop_
_entity.id
_entity.type
_entity.pdbx_description
1 polymer ?
#
loop_
_entity_poly.entity_id
_entity_poly.type
_entity_poly.pdbx_seq_one_letter_code
_entity_poly.pdbx_strand_id
1 'polypeptide(L)'
;MAEQSGRSKARKGERCPNCGHRKYRIDNGYVQYDMGDDADAGLMGSVSRQRKEKHEKERRHLSGLKGKSLYLEALQLVLRHQLQWLIREKGHLSELETVVRDLWAVRIAGFPEDPEDGSGDQGSQMFSSSGFSSGGEEETLKVKRAPHAKSWDPESSSQWPVPSMIDTLALCYLGCLLLRLPTTISDFHHWANTGNIPFRAVYYSIPQEMQDRMPAEFTKQLKRPTRERLADTSLHHAVFDLVCSYHLNYSMIFPAPNASTTFVQFVKALALPVETAVVAMHLSTVLKLPYQFPIKQSRVHIVDHPEILMMALLIVSAKLCYSLDGRNAALSWIQSIPRLDWRKWKTAYDERTPERQPPEHEKYEDITATQVSAMPPEELNEYLAHLASRHDHRNDSAITAFFQKPTVPEPAPPTQALSADEIIERAKAIVQEATSGLPGLPFDETAESSSGNKYLSFASVESLSETARVVFAAAAETSGTSLAELTRAVRMLENKMMVWGRAQGRAGTEEVDPSGGALVAD
;
A
#
# COMPACT_ATOMS: atom_id res chain seq x y z
N MET A 1 46.69 92.72 -25.94
CA MET A 1 47.10 91.44 -25.32
C MET A 1 46.31 91.26 -24.04
N ALA A 2 45.41 90.28 -24.01
CA ALA A 2 45.01 89.49 -22.84
C ALA A 2 43.91 88.52 -23.30
N GLU A 3 44.16 87.24 -23.08
CA GLU A 3 43.57 86.09 -23.78
C GLU A 3 42.09 85.87 -23.53
N GLN A 4 41.38 85.45 -24.59
CA GLN A 4 40.13 84.73 -24.49
C GLN A 4 40.40 83.35 -23.87
N SER A 5 40.18 83.20 -22.56
CA SER A 5 40.17 81.89 -21.90
C SER A 5 38.77 81.27 -22.01
N GLY A 6 38.66 80.24 -22.85
CA GLY A 6 37.43 79.49 -23.09
C GLY A 6 37.04 78.65 -21.87
N ARG A 7 35.93 79.01 -21.22
CA ARG A 7 35.25 78.16 -20.23
C ARG A 7 34.57 76.98 -20.92
N SER A 8 35.12 75.78 -20.82
CA SER A 8 34.44 74.55 -21.27
C SER A 8 33.67 73.91 -20.11
N LYS A 9 32.34 73.96 -20.17
CA LYS A 9 31.49 73.12 -19.31
C LYS A 9 31.60 71.67 -19.80
N ALA A 10 31.85 70.73 -18.89
CA ALA A 10 31.82 69.30 -19.21
C ALA A 10 30.46 68.90 -19.79
N ARG A 11 30.47 68.13 -20.89
CA ARG A 11 29.25 67.62 -21.54
C ARG A 11 28.62 66.53 -20.65
N LYS A 12 27.29 66.53 -20.55
CA LYS A 12 26.53 65.54 -19.76
C LYS A 12 26.87 64.12 -20.24
N GLY A 13 27.53 63.33 -19.40
CA GLY A 13 27.76 61.89 -19.62
C GLY A 13 29.22 61.43 -19.52
N GLU A 14 30.19 62.33 -19.63
CA GLU A 14 31.60 61.98 -19.50
C GLU A 14 32.01 61.79 -18.03
N ARG A 15 32.83 60.77 -17.78
CA ARG A 15 33.40 60.47 -16.45
C ARG A 15 34.81 61.03 -16.38
N CYS A 16 35.20 61.57 -15.22
CA CYS A 16 36.56 62.05 -15.01
C CYS A 16 37.57 60.90 -15.22
N PRO A 17 38.64 61.09 -16.01
CA PRO A 17 39.60 60.03 -16.34
C PRO A 17 40.44 59.54 -15.15
N ASN A 18 40.51 60.29 -14.04
CA ASN A 18 41.32 59.88 -12.87
C ASN A 18 40.50 59.21 -11.74
N CYS A 19 39.20 59.48 -11.63
CA CYS A 19 38.36 58.97 -10.53
C CYS A 19 36.94 58.51 -10.91
N GLY A 20 36.52 58.69 -12.17
CA GLY A 20 35.25 58.14 -12.67
C GLY A 20 33.96 58.91 -12.30
N HIS A 21 34.04 60.04 -11.57
CA HIS A 21 32.88 60.85 -11.20
C HIS A 21 32.27 61.64 -12.37
N ARG A 22 30.93 61.81 -12.35
CA ARG A 22 30.13 62.36 -13.46
C ARG A 22 29.86 63.88 -13.40
N LYS A 23 30.20 64.55 -12.31
CA LYS A 23 30.05 66.02 -12.18
C LYS A 23 31.35 66.60 -11.66
N TYR A 24 32.12 67.21 -12.55
CA TYR A 24 33.32 67.99 -12.20
C TYR A 24 33.40 69.20 -13.13
N ARG A 25 33.97 70.30 -12.62
CA ARG A 25 34.29 71.50 -13.41
C ARG A 25 35.78 71.73 -13.33
N ILE A 26 36.42 71.94 -14.49
CA ILE A 26 37.84 72.29 -14.57
C ILE A 26 37.89 73.79 -14.77
N ASP A 27 38.39 74.53 -13.77
CA ASP A 27 38.80 75.92 -13.94
C ASP A 27 40.30 76.00 -13.60
N ASN A 28 41.10 76.40 -14.60
CA ASN A 28 42.54 76.71 -14.50
C ASN A 28 43.38 75.75 -13.62
N GLY A 29 43.25 74.44 -13.85
CA GLY A 29 44.14 73.42 -13.27
C GLY A 29 43.76 72.90 -11.88
N TYR A 30 42.66 73.37 -11.26
CA TYR A 30 42.15 72.82 -10.01
C TYR A 30 40.70 72.32 -10.17
N VAL A 31 40.40 71.15 -9.59
CA VAL A 31 39.07 70.51 -9.64
C VAL A 31 38.30 70.89 -8.38
N GLN A 32 37.19 71.61 -8.53
CA GLN A 32 36.29 71.96 -7.44
C GLN A 32 35.13 70.94 -7.36
N TYR A 33 34.88 70.40 -6.18
CA TYR A 33 33.78 69.48 -5.89
C TYR A 33 32.62 70.26 -5.28
N ASP A 34 31.48 70.32 -5.96
CA ASP A 34 30.24 70.83 -5.35
C ASP A 34 29.68 69.76 -4.41
N MET A 35 29.90 69.91 -3.11
CA MET A 35 29.06 69.26 -2.09
C MET A 35 27.76 70.04 -2.02
N GLY A 36 26.73 69.53 -2.68
CA GLY A 36 25.43 70.16 -2.82
C GLY A 36 24.64 70.18 -1.51
N ASP A 37 24.12 71.36 -1.21
CA ASP A 37 23.17 71.76 -0.17
C ASP A 37 21.84 70.99 -0.29
N ASP A 38 21.23 70.61 0.84
CA ASP A 38 20.04 69.74 0.96
C ASP A 38 18.72 70.37 0.47
N ALA A 39 18.78 71.49 -0.26
CA ALA A 39 17.63 72.31 -0.62
C ALA A 39 16.98 71.97 -1.98
N ASP A 40 17.51 71.00 -2.75
CA ASP A 40 17.01 70.67 -4.11
C ASP A 40 16.18 69.36 -4.15
N ALA A 41 15.58 68.96 -3.03
CA ALA A 41 14.74 67.76 -2.88
C ALA A 41 13.29 67.94 -3.38
N GLY A 42 13.06 68.79 -4.38
CA GLY A 42 11.72 69.22 -4.80
C GLY A 42 11.28 68.84 -6.23
N LEU A 43 12.13 68.22 -7.04
CA LEU A 43 11.83 67.97 -8.46
C LEU A 43 12.02 66.48 -8.84
N MET A 44 11.24 65.59 -8.21
CA MET A 44 11.02 64.25 -8.77
C MET A 44 10.00 64.34 -9.91
N GLY A 45 10.48 64.34 -11.16
CA GLY A 45 9.64 64.14 -12.32
C GLY A 45 8.89 62.81 -12.23
N SER A 46 7.62 62.79 -12.69
CA SER A 46 6.78 61.60 -12.63
C SER A 46 7.43 60.42 -13.36
N VAL A 47 7.82 59.39 -12.62
CA VAL A 47 8.27 58.13 -13.21
C VAL A 47 7.03 57.43 -13.78
N SER A 48 6.79 57.55 -15.08
CA SER A 48 5.83 56.70 -15.78
C SER A 48 6.35 55.27 -15.78
N ARG A 49 5.91 54.48 -14.80
CA ARG A 49 6.21 53.06 -14.71
C ARG A 49 5.58 52.39 -15.93
N GLN A 50 6.39 52.08 -16.95
CA GLN A 50 5.95 51.24 -18.06
C GLN A 50 5.37 49.95 -17.47
N ARG A 51 4.08 49.71 -17.75
CA ARG A 51 3.38 48.50 -17.34
C ARG A 51 4.11 47.35 -18.00
N LYS A 52 4.91 46.63 -17.21
CA LYS A 52 5.57 45.39 -17.63
C LYS A 52 4.47 44.53 -18.24
N GLU A 53 4.57 44.25 -19.54
CA GLU A 53 3.67 43.31 -20.21
C GLU A 53 3.67 42.04 -19.35
N LYS A 54 2.49 41.67 -18.86
CA LYS A 54 2.29 40.39 -18.20
C LYS A 54 2.45 39.36 -19.30
N HIS A 55 3.68 38.97 -19.60
CA HIS A 55 3.91 37.68 -20.21
C HIS A 55 3.27 36.69 -19.24
N GLU A 56 2.17 36.08 -19.67
CA GLU A 56 1.54 34.98 -18.95
C GLU A 56 2.62 33.92 -18.82
N LYS A 57 3.31 33.91 -17.67
CA LYS A 57 4.07 32.75 -17.29
C LYS A 57 3.01 31.74 -16.91
N GLU A 58 2.63 30.90 -17.87
CA GLU A 58 1.89 29.70 -17.58
C GLU A 58 2.52 29.08 -16.33
N ARG A 59 1.72 28.92 -15.28
CA ARG A 59 2.22 28.29 -14.06
C ARG A 59 2.67 26.89 -14.49
N ARG A 60 3.97 26.61 -14.36
CA ARG A 60 4.54 25.32 -14.75
C ARG A 60 3.75 24.17 -14.14
N HIS A 61 3.30 24.31 -12.89
CA HIS A 61 2.40 23.37 -12.24
C HIS A 61 0.97 23.91 -12.16
N LEU A 62 0.00 23.04 -12.43
CA LEU A 62 -1.41 23.28 -12.12
C LEU A 62 -1.61 23.38 -10.60
N SER A 63 -2.73 23.97 -10.19
CA SER A 63 -3.10 24.11 -8.77
C SER A 63 -4.61 23.95 -8.60
N GLY A 64 -5.06 23.67 -7.37
CA GLY A 64 -6.49 23.53 -7.05
C GLY A 64 -7.14 22.34 -7.75
N LEU A 65 -8.35 22.54 -8.28
CA LEU A 65 -9.14 21.50 -8.95
C LEU A 65 -8.48 20.99 -10.22
N LYS A 66 -7.94 21.87 -11.07
CA LYS A 66 -7.19 21.49 -12.29
C LYS A 66 -5.98 20.60 -12.00
N GLY A 67 -5.34 20.78 -10.83
CA GLY A 67 -4.25 19.91 -10.39
C GLY A 67 -4.75 18.52 -9.92
N LYS A 68 -5.92 18.47 -9.28
CA LYS A 68 -6.57 17.23 -8.86
C LYS A 68 -7.10 16.43 -10.06
N SER A 69 -7.70 17.08 -11.05
CA SER A 69 -8.19 16.42 -12.26
C SER A 69 -7.04 15.76 -13.03
N LEU A 70 -5.92 16.47 -13.22
CA LEU A 70 -4.72 15.91 -13.85
C LEU A 70 -4.17 14.70 -13.09
N TYR A 71 -4.24 14.71 -11.75
CA TYR A 71 -3.86 13.56 -10.93
C TYR A 71 -4.82 12.37 -11.13
N LEU A 72 -6.13 12.61 -11.24
CA LEU A 72 -7.11 11.56 -11.52
C LEU A 72 -6.90 10.96 -12.92
N GLU A 73 -6.62 11.78 -13.93
CA GLU A 73 -6.26 11.31 -15.27
C GLU A 73 -5.00 10.44 -15.24
N ALA A 74 -3.99 10.85 -14.45
CA ALA A 74 -2.78 10.07 -14.25
C ALA A 74 -3.10 8.71 -13.61
N LEU A 75 -3.90 8.66 -12.54
CA LEU A 75 -4.34 7.42 -11.90
C LEU A 75 -5.16 6.53 -12.84
N GLN A 76 -6.01 7.12 -13.68
CA GLN A 76 -6.76 6.38 -14.68
C GLN A 76 -5.83 5.72 -15.71
N LEU A 77 -4.77 6.43 -16.13
CA LEU A 77 -3.75 5.86 -17.00
C LEU A 77 -3.00 4.72 -16.31
N VAL A 78 -2.63 4.87 -15.03
CA VAL A 78 -2.04 3.78 -14.22
C VAL A 78 -2.95 2.55 -14.22
N LEU A 79 -4.23 2.74 -13.89
CA LEU A 79 -5.21 1.67 -13.78
C LEU A 79 -5.37 0.92 -15.10
N ARG A 80 -5.35 1.64 -16.24
CA ARG A 80 -5.38 1.03 -17.58
C ARG A 80 -4.17 0.14 -17.85
N HIS A 81 -2.97 0.58 -17.47
CA HIS A 81 -1.75 -0.23 -17.64
C HIS A 81 -1.80 -1.49 -16.76
N GLN A 82 -2.28 -1.37 -15.52
CA GLN A 82 -2.48 -2.51 -14.62
C GLN A 82 -3.49 -3.52 -15.18
N LEU A 83 -4.63 -3.06 -15.68
CA LEU A 83 -5.65 -3.92 -16.29
C LEU A 83 -5.14 -4.59 -17.57
N GLN A 84 -4.44 -3.85 -18.42
CA GLN A 84 -3.83 -4.40 -19.63
C GLN A 84 -2.83 -5.51 -19.31
N TRP A 85 -2.01 -5.33 -18.26
CA TRP A 85 -1.11 -6.35 -17.76
C TRP A 85 -1.85 -7.59 -17.25
N LEU A 86 -2.89 -7.41 -16.43
CA LEU A 86 -3.72 -8.51 -15.91
C LEU A 86 -4.38 -9.32 -17.04
N ILE A 87 -4.86 -8.65 -18.08
CA ILE A 87 -5.54 -9.32 -19.21
C ILE A 87 -4.53 -9.99 -20.14
N ARG A 88 -3.46 -9.29 -20.54
CA ARG A 88 -2.53 -9.80 -21.56
C ARG A 88 -1.49 -10.76 -21.02
N GLU A 89 -0.93 -10.48 -19.83
CA GLU A 89 0.17 -11.26 -19.26
C GLU A 89 -0.32 -12.32 -18.28
N LYS A 90 -1.34 -11.99 -17.45
CA LYS A 90 -1.93 -12.97 -16.52
C LYS A 90 -3.11 -13.76 -17.10
N GLY A 91 -3.66 -13.35 -18.24
CA GLY A 91 -4.75 -14.07 -18.90
C GLY A 91 -6.11 -13.92 -18.21
N HIS A 92 -6.33 -12.82 -17.47
CA HIS A 92 -7.66 -12.53 -16.90
C HIS A 92 -8.69 -12.20 -17.99
N LEU A 93 -9.98 -12.33 -17.64
CA LEU A 93 -11.09 -12.03 -18.55
C LEU A 93 -11.08 -10.56 -18.99
N SER A 94 -11.38 -10.30 -20.28
CA SER A 94 -11.50 -8.95 -20.82
C SER A 94 -12.61 -8.12 -20.16
N GLU A 95 -13.62 -8.79 -19.61
CA GLU A 95 -14.71 -8.15 -18.84
C GLU A 95 -14.20 -7.40 -17.60
N LEU A 96 -13.02 -7.78 -17.08
CA LEU A 96 -12.39 -7.12 -15.92
C LEU A 96 -12.17 -5.64 -16.17
N GLU A 97 -11.78 -5.25 -17.39
CA GLU A 97 -11.60 -3.85 -17.76
C GLU A 97 -12.92 -3.08 -17.65
N THR A 98 -14.03 -3.68 -18.09
CA THR A 98 -15.35 -3.05 -18.04
C THR A 98 -15.82 -2.88 -16.61
N VAL A 99 -15.73 -3.93 -15.78
CA VAL A 99 -16.13 -3.86 -14.37
C VAL A 99 -15.33 -2.81 -13.61
N VAL A 100 -14.01 -2.78 -13.79
CA VAL A 100 -13.14 -1.82 -13.09
C VAL A 100 -13.33 -0.40 -13.61
N ARG A 101 -13.59 -0.21 -14.91
CA ARG A 101 -13.96 1.09 -15.49
C ARG A 101 -15.24 1.62 -14.89
N ASP A 102 -16.27 0.78 -14.73
CA ASP A 102 -17.56 1.18 -14.17
C ASP A 102 -17.41 1.52 -12.67
N LEU A 103 -16.65 0.73 -11.91
CA LEU A 103 -16.27 1.04 -10.53
C LEU A 103 -15.54 2.41 -10.45
N TRP A 104 -14.55 2.63 -11.31
CA TRP A 104 -13.80 3.89 -11.36
C TRP A 104 -14.70 5.08 -11.71
N ALA A 105 -15.59 4.94 -12.70
CA ALA A 105 -16.52 5.98 -13.11
C ALA A 105 -17.43 6.41 -11.96
N VAL A 106 -18.00 5.44 -11.25
CA VAL A 106 -18.83 5.67 -10.07
C VAL A 106 -18.01 6.29 -8.92
N ARG A 107 -16.75 5.88 -8.75
CA ARG A 107 -15.83 6.45 -7.75
C ARG A 107 -15.53 7.93 -7.97
N ILE A 108 -15.44 8.38 -9.22
CA ILE A 108 -15.12 9.78 -9.57
C ILE A 108 -16.35 10.63 -9.89
N ALA A 109 -17.55 10.04 -9.99
CA ALA A 109 -18.78 10.75 -10.34
C ALA A 109 -19.12 11.93 -9.41
N GLY A 110 -18.71 11.86 -8.13
CA GLY A 110 -18.87 12.93 -7.17
C GLY A 110 -17.74 13.97 -7.14
N PHE A 111 -16.78 13.90 -8.07
CA PHE A 111 -15.69 14.88 -8.16
C PHE A 111 -16.24 16.24 -8.63
N PRO A 112 -15.95 17.35 -7.94
CA PRO A 112 -16.47 18.66 -8.31
C PRO A 112 -15.94 19.11 -9.67
N GLU A 113 -16.84 19.48 -10.57
CA GLU A 113 -16.49 20.13 -11.83
C GLU A 113 -15.93 21.53 -11.56
N ASP A 114 -14.92 21.92 -12.35
CA ASP A 114 -14.40 23.28 -12.32
C ASP A 114 -15.45 24.18 -12.98
N PRO A 115 -16.03 25.18 -12.30
CA PRO A 115 -16.96 26.09 -12.94
C PRO A 115 -16.21 26.82 -14.06
N GLU A 116 -16.57 26.54 -15.32
CA GLU A 116 -15.87 27.09 -16.48
C GLU A 116 -15.77 28.62 -16.41
N ASP A 117 -14.55 29.10 -16.70
CA ASP A 117 -14.13 30.44 -17.12
C ASP A 117 -15.15 31.59 -17.00
N GLY A 118 -15.45 32.00 -15.77
CA GLY A 118 -15.88 33.35 -15.44
C GLY A 118 -14.66 34.29 -15.44
N SER A 119 -14.48 35.03 -16.52
CA SER A 119 -13.52 36.12 -16.70
C SER A 119 -13.07 36.82 -15.41
N GLY A 120 -11.77 36.70 -15.12
CA GLY A 120 -10.97 37.68 -14.39
C GLY A 120 -11.57 38.32 -13.13
N ASP A 121 -11.37 37.69 -11.97
CA ASP A 121 -10.89 38.45 -10.83
C ASP A 121 -9.99 37.58 -9.94
N GLN A 122 -8.85 38.16 -9.55
CA GLN A 122 -7.96 37.60 -8.56
C GLN A 122 -8.60 37.82 -7.18
N GLY A 123 -9.65 37.08 -6.89
CA GLY A 123 -10.11 36.89 -5.52
C GLY A 123 -9.18 35.89 -4.84
N SER A 124 -8.19 36.39 -4.10
CA SER A 124 -7.41 35.63 -3.12
C SER A 124 -8.33 34.72 -2.31
N GLN A 125 -8.42 33.43 -2.68
CA GLN A 125 -8.95 32.42 -1.78
C GLN A 125 -7.92 32.25 -0.67
N MET A 126 -8.22 32.95 0.43
CA MET A 126 -7.49 32.88 1.69
C MET A 126 -7.38 31.42 2.11
N PHE A 127 -6.14 30.95 2.19
CA PHE A 127 -5.76 29.85 3.06
C PHE A 127 -6.17 30.23 4.49
N SER A 128 -7.28 29.70 4.98
CA SER A 128 -7.55 29.69 6.42
C SER A 128 -6.80 28.54 7.07
N SER A 129 -5.56 28.82 7.44
CA SER A 129 -4.87 28.11 8.51
C SER A 129 -5.46 28.53 9.86
N SER A 130 -5.56 27.55 10.77
CA SER A 130 -5.86 27.63 12.23
C SER A 130 -7.31 27.68 12.69
N GLY A 131 -7.67 26.78 13.62
CA GLY A 131 -8.90 26.87 14.41
C GLY A 131 -9.38 25.56 15.02
N PHE A 132 -8.65 25.03 16.02
CA PHE A 132 -9.27 24.18 17.05
C PHE A 132 -10.28 25.03 17.84
N SER A 133 -11.56 24.62 17.89
CA SER A 133 -12.57 24.91 18.94
C SER A 133 -13.88 24.19 18.56
N SER A 134 -14.36 23.22 19.34
CA SER A 134 -15.20 23.37 20.54
C SER A 134 -16.64 23.82 20.23
N GLY A 135 -17.58 22.88 20.45
CA GLY A 135 -18.93 23.14 20.96
C GLY A 135 -19.90 23.92 20.07
N GLY A 136 -20.73 23.18 19.34
CA GLY A 136 -21.96 23.68 18.70
C GLY A 136 -22.89 22.51 18.42
N GLU A 137 -23.84 22.29 19.33
CA GLU A 137 -24.83 21.23 19.27
C GLU A 137 -25.93 21.60 18.26
N GLU A 138 -25.91 20.98 17.09
CA GLU A 138 -27.11 20.79 16.28
C GLU A 138 -27.37 19.28 16.17
N GLU A 139 -28.40 18.84 16.89
CA GLU A 139 -28.95 17.49 16.86
C GLU A 139 -29.62 17.22 15.51
N THR A 140 -28.81 16.82 14.53
CA THR A 140 -29.27 15.90 13.49
C THR A 140 -28.74 14.51 13.85
N LEU A 141 -29.58 13.49 13.72
CA LEU A 141 -29.30 12.10 14.06
C LEU A 141 -28.00 11.61 13.40
N LYS A 142 -26.86 11.76 14.09
CA LYS A 142 -25.55 11.30 13.65
C LYS A 142 -25.54 9.76 13.71
N VAL A 143 -25.97 9.13 12.63
CA VAL A 143 -25.63 7.73 12.34
C VAL A 143 -24.11 7.62 12.49
N LYS A 144 -23.64 6.85 13.47
CA LYS A 144 -22.22 6.67 13.79
C LYS A 144 -21.52 6.15 12.53
N ARG A 145 -20.88 7.05 11.78
CA ARG A 145 -20.17 6.74 10.53
C ARG A 145 -19.04 5.76 10.85
N ALA A 146 -18.94 4.68 10.08
CA ALA A 146 -17.77 3.81 10.16
C ALA A 146 -16.53 4.66 9.84
N PRO A 147 -15.45 4.62 10.65
CA PRO A 147 -14.28 5.48 10.48
C PRO A 147 -13.57 5.29 9.12
N HIS A 148 -13.86 4.18 8.45
CA HIS A 148 -13.26 3.74 7.18
C HIS A 148 -14.02 4.19 5.92
N ALA A 149 -15.28 4.64 6.06
CA ALA A 149 -16.12 4.96 4.91
C ALA A 149 -15.99 6.45 4.52
N LYS A 150 -15.59 6.72 3.28
CA LYS A 150 -15.46 8.08 2.75
C LYS A 150 -16.70 8.44 1.93
N SER A 151 -17.35 9.56 2.24
CA SER A 151 -18.42 10.12 1.41
C SER A 151 -17.83 10.73 0.14
N TRP A 152 -18.44 10.46 -1.00
CA TRP A 152 -18.11 11.04 -2.30
C TRP A 152 -19.14 12.09 -2.72
N ASP A 153 -20.14 12.34 -1.88
CA ASP A 153 -21.12 13.39 -2.10
C ASP A 153 -20.45 14.78 -1.98
N PRO A 154 -20.55 15.63 -3.02
CA PRO A 154 -19.94 16.96 -3.02
C PRO A 154 -20.49 17.86 -1.91
N GLU A 155 -21.72 17.65 -1.44
CA GLU A 155 -22.34 18.48 -0.41
C GLU A 155 -22.00 18.01 1.01
N SER A 156 -21.75 16.71 1.20
CA SER A 156 -21.55 16.12 2.52
C SER A 156 -20.14 16.34 3.10
N SER A 157 -19.14 16.72 2.30
CA SER A 157 -17.75 16.82 2.76
C SER A 157 -17.08 18.11 2.27
N SER A 158 -16.47 18.86 3.21
CA SER A 158 -15.70 20.07 2.90
C SER A 158 -14.49 19.81 1.97
N GLN A 159 -14.03 18.54 1.88
CA GLN A 159 -12.99 18.13 0.95
C GLN A 159 -13.33 16.75 0.36
N TRP A 160 -13.48 16.69 -0.95
CA TRP A 160 -13.66 15.43 -1.68
C TRP A 160 -12.42 14.54 -1.52
N PRO A 161 -12.59 13.26 -1.12
CA PRO A 161 -11.48 12.36 -0.82
C PRO A 161 -10.78 11.89 -2.11
N VAL A 162 -9.55 12.35 -2.32
CA VAL A 162 -8.74 11.97 -3.48
C VAL A 162 -8.30 10.50 -3.37
N PRO A 163 -8.46 9.66 -4.42
CA PRO A 163 -7.99 8.28 -4.43
C PRO A 163 -6.47 8.17 -4.29
N SER A 164 -6.00 7.10 -3.66
CA SER A 164 -4.58 6.80 -3.54
C SER A 164 -4.07 5.89 -4.66
N MET A 165 -2.74 5.76 -4.81
CA MET A 165 -2.15 4.74 -5.70
C MET A 165 -2.54 3.31 -5.29
N ILE A 166 -2.65 3.03 -3.99
CA ILE A 166 -3.03 1.69 -3.49
C ILE A 166 -4.48 1.37 -3.89
N ASP A 167 -5.33 2.40 -4.00
CA ASP A 167 -6.72 2.25 -4.42
C ASP A 167 -6.81 1.68 -5.85
N THR A 168 -5.82 1.92 -6.72
CA THR A 168 -5.80 1.34 -8.08
C THR A 168 -5.70 -0.19 -8.06
N LEU A 169 -4.81 -0.73 -7.22
CA LEU A 169 -4.68 -2.17 -7.01
C LEU A 169 -5.91 -2.74 -6.31
N ALA A 170 -6.43 -2.03 -5.31
CA ALA A 170 -7.63 -2.44 -4.59
C ALA A 170 -8.86 -2.49 -5.51
N LEU A 171 -9.01 -1.55 -6.46
CA LEU A 171 -10.06 -1.58 -7.48
C LEU A 171 -9.90 -2.78 -8.43
N CYS A 172 -8.68 -3.11 -8.83
CA CYS A 172 -8.42 -4.31 -9.65
C CYS A 172 -8.85 -5.57 -8.90
N TYR A 173 -8.50 -5.70 -7.62
CA TYR A 173 -8.93 -6.81 -6.78
C TYR A 173 -10.46 -6.87 -6.63
N LEU A 174 -11.13 -5.73 -6.39
CA LEU A 174 -12.59 -5.69 -6.30
C LEU A 174 -13.26 -6.08 -7.62
N GLY A 175 -12.68 -5.73 -8.76
CA GLY A 175 -13.11 -6.21 -10.08
C GLY A 175 -12.98 -7.73 -10.20
N CYS A 176 -11.84 -8.30 -9.81
CA CYS A 176 -11.63 -9.75 -9.76
C CYS A 176 -12.66 -10.44 -8.85
N LEU A 177 -12.95 -9.85 -7.69
CA LEU A 177 -13.91 -10.37 -6.73
C LEU A 177 -15.34 -10.39 -7.29
N LEU A 178 -15.76 -9.33 -8.00
CA LEU A 178 -17.07 -9.27 -8.66
C LEU A 178 -17.21 -10.31 -9.78
N LEU A 179 -16.13 -10.55 -10.54
CA LEU A 179 -16.07 -11.58 -11.58
C LEU A 179 -15.81 -12.99 -11.04
N ARG A 180 -15.72 -13.17 -9.72
CA ARG A 180 -15.46 -14.46 -9.07
C ARG A 180 -14.14 -15.10 -9.53
N LEU A 181 -13.15 -14.29 -9.92
CA LEU A 181 -11.83 -14.77 -10.31
C LEU A 181 -11.04 -15.26 -9.09
N PRO A 182 -10.26 -16.34 -9.22
CA PRO A 182 -9.47 -16.89 -8.13
C PRO A 182 -8.16 -16.11 -7.97
N THR A 183 -8.24 -14.80 -7.72
CA THR A 183 -7.08 -13.93 -7.47
C THR A 183 -7.20 -13.37 -6.06
N THR A 184 -6.15 -13.52 -5.27
CA THR A 184 -6.11 -13.08 -3.87
C THR A 184 -5.50 -11.69 -3.72
N ILE A 185 -5.72 -11.05 -2.57
CA ILE A 185 -5.07 -9.78 -2.23
C ILE A 185 -3.55 -9.95 -2.19
N SER A 186 -3.09 -11.12 -1.76
CA SER A 186 -1.69 -11.48 -1.66
C SER A 186 -0.99 -11.56 -3.02
N ASP A 187 -1.71 -12.00 -4.06
CA ASP A 187 -1.20 -11.97 -5.43
C ASP A 187 -0.88 -10.54 -5.87
N PHE A 188 -1.78 -9.59 -5.61
CA PHE A 188 -1.57 -8.17 -5.92
C PHE A 188 -0.42 -7.56 -5.11
N HIS A 189 -0.33 -7.88 -3.81
CA HIS A 189 0.78 -7.44 -2.95
C HIS A 189 2.13 -7.97 -3.49
N HIS A 190 2.16 -9.25 -3.87
CA HIS A 190 3.34 -9.88 -4.43
C HIS A 190 3.74 -9.28 -5.78
N TRP A 191 2.79 -9.13 -6.72
CA TRP A 191 3.07 -8.55 -8.04
C TRP A 191 3.52 -7.09 -7.94
N ALA A 192 2.94 -6.31 -7.01
CA ALA A 192 3.32 -4.92 -6.77
C ALA A 192 4.74 -4.81 -6.22
N ASN A 193 5.10 -5.64 -5.24
CA ASN A 193 6.41 -5.60 -4.61
C ASN A 193 7.53 -6.14 -5.52
N THR A 194 7.24 -7.15 -6.34
CA THR A 194 8.20 -7.67 -7.35
C THR A 194 8.36 -6.80 -8.58
N GLY A 195 7.50 -5.79 -8.77
CA GLY A 195 7.51 -4.95 -9.97
C GLY A 195 6.95 -5.65 -11.22
N ASN A 196 6.27 -6.79 -11.05
CA ASN A 196 5.59 -7.51 -12.12
C ASN A 196 4.41 -6.71 -12.66
N ILE A 197 3.54 -6.23 -11.77
CA ILE A 197 2.44 -5.35 -12.16
C ILE A 197 2.94 -3.89 -12.22
N PRO A 198 2.47 -3.07 -13.16
CA PRO A 198 2.76 -1.64 -13.18
C PRO A 198 2.32 -0.96 -11.89
N PHE A 199 3.26 -0.77 -10.95
CA PHE A 199 3.03 -0.06 -9.68
C PHE A 199 4.24 0.76 -9.22
N ARG A 200 5.43 0.16 -9.10
CA ARG A 200 6.63 0.84 -8.53
C ARG A 200 7.18 1.97 -9.41
N ALA A 201 7.35 1.72 -10.70
CA ALA A 201 7.96 2.66 -11.65
C ALA A 201 6.94 3.39 -12.56
N VAL A 202 5.65 3.33 -12.21
CA VAL A 202 4.56 3.84 -13.06
C VAL A 202 4.64 5.34 -13.31
N TYR A 203 5.21 6.13 -12.40
CA TYR A 203 5.39 7.55 -12.63
C TYR A 203 6.12 7.84 -13.96
N TYR A 204 7.07 6.98 -14.33
CA TYR A 204 7.86 7.15 -15.55
C TYR A 204 7.13 6.71 -16.83
N SER A 205 6.07 5.89 -16.73
CA SER A 205 5.25 5.50 -17.89
C SER A 205 4.19 6.56 -18.26
N ILE A 206 3.99 7.56 -17.41
CA ILE A 206 3.05 8.66 -17.67
C ILE A 206 3.64 9.64 -18.71
N PRO A 207 2.84 10.24 -19.61
CA PRO A 207 3.32 11.25 -20.56
C PRO A 207 4.06 12.43 -19.90
N GLN A 208 5.11 12.95 -20.56
CA GLN A 208 5.93 14.05 -20.04
C GLN A 208 5.12 15.31 -19.73
N GLU A 209 4.16 15.66 -20.58
CA GLU A 209 3.30 16.83 -20.42
C GLU A 209 2.49 16.79 -19.12
N MET A 210 2.01 15.60 -18.72
CA MET A 210 1.30 15.43 -17.45
C MET A 210 2.25 15.53 -16.27
N GLN A 211 3.46 14.97 -16.40
CA GLN A 211 4.46 15.02 -15.33
C GLN A 211 4.90 16.46 -15.03
N ASP A 212 5.18 17.24 -16.06
CA ASP A 212 5.68 18.61 -15.93
C ASP A 212 4.63 19.57 -15.37
N ARG A 213 3.35 19.28 -15.62
CA ARG A 213 2.21 20.09 -15.16
C ARG A 213 1.65 19.67 -13.80
N MET A 214 2.08 18.53 -13.27
CA MET A 214 1.54 17.96 -12.04
C MET A 214 1.95 18.77 -10.80
N PRO A 215 1.02 19.00 -9.84
CA PRO A 215 1.39 19.57 -8.55
C PRO A 215 2.36 18.67 -7.77
N ALA A 216 3.33 19.28 -7.08
CA ALA A 216 4.38 18.57 -6.37
C ALA A 216 3.86 17.54 -5.33
N GLU A 217 2.74 17.80 -4.67
CA GLU A 217 2.15 16.86 -3.71
C GLU A 217 1.67 15.56 -4.38
N PHE A 218 1.07 15.66 -5.56
CA PHE A 218 0.63 14.50 -6.33
C PHE A 218 1.81 13.77 -6.98
N THR A 219 2.83 14.51 -7.44
CA THR A 219 4.09 13.92 -7.88
C THR A 219 4.75 13.08 -6.78
N LYS A 220 4.77 13.58 -5.52
CA LYS A 220 5.26 12.81 -4.38
C LYS A 220 4.45 11.53 -4.15
N GLN A 221 3.14 11.60 -4.24
CA GLN A 221 2.26 10.43 -4.07
C GLN A 221 2.48 9.36 -5.15
N LEU A 222 2.62 9.75 -6.42
CA LEU A 222 2.91 8.83 -7.52
C LEU A 222 4.32 8.23 -7.46
N LYS A 223 5.30 8.98 -6.94
CA LYS A 223 6.68 8.50 -6.75
C LYS A 223 6.89 7.67 -5.47
N ARG A 224 5.90 7.61 -4.57
CA ARG A 224 6.01 6.87 -3.31
C ARG A 224 6.26 5.36 -3.52
N PRO A 225 5.53 4.65 -4.40
CA PRO A 225 5.76 3.23 -4.67
C PRO A 225 7.14 2.90 -5.26
N THR A 226 7.83 3.90 -5.84
CA THR A 226 9.20 3.73 -6.34
C THR A 226 10.21 3.63 -5.21
N ARG A 227 9.90 4.22 -4.05
CA ARG A 227 10.81 4.36 -2.91
C ARG A 227 10.52 3.37 -1.80
N GLU A 228 9.24 3.09 -1.58
CA GLU A 228 8.75 2.28 -0.47
C GLU A 228 8.06 1.03 -1.00
N ARG A 229 8.23 -0.09 -0.29
CA ARG A 229 7.42 -1.29 -0.50
C ARG A 229 5.98 -1.04 -0.09
N LEU A 230 5.08 -1.81 -0.68
CA LEU A 230 3.71 -1.87 -0.18
C LEU A 230 3.74 -2.55 1.20
N ALA A 231 3.47 -1.77 2.24
CA ALA A 231 3.44 -2.26 3.61
C ALA A 231 2.43 -3.41 3.76
N ASP A 232 2.76 -4.37 4.61
CA ASP A 232 1.88 -5.48 4.95
C ASP A 232 0.54 -4.95 5.47
N THR A 233 -0.56 -5.57 5.07
CA THR A 233 -1.92 -5.18 5.47
C THR A 233 -2.45 -3.85 4.89
N SER A 234 -1.60 -2.98 4.31
CA SER A 234 -2.04 -1.71 3.71
C SER A 234 -3.05 -1.89 2.57
N LEU A 235 -2.86 -2.93 1.74
CA LEU A 235 -3.80 -3.27 0.66
C LEU A 235 -5.12 -3.83 1.21
N HIS A 236 -5.09 -4.66 2.27
CA HIS A 236 -6.29 -5.14 2.95
C HIS A 236 -7.13 -3.99 3.52
N HIS A 237 -6.47 -2.98 4.10
CA HIS A 237 -7.13 -1.76 4.55
C HIS A 237 -7.70 -0.93 3.40
N ALA A 238 -6.94 -0.72 2.32
CA ALA A 238 -7.42 0.02 1.15
C ALA A 238 -8.66 -0.65 0.50
N VAL A 239 -8.63 -1.98 0.36
CA VAL A 239 -9.79 -2.77 -0.11
C VAL A 239 -10.99 -2.58 0.81
N PHE A 240 -10.79 -2.68 2.13
CA PHE A 240 -11.87 -2.53 3.09
C PHE A 240 -12.47 -1.11 3.12
N ASP A 241 -11.62 -0.08 3.08
CA ASP A 241 -12.02 1.33 2.99
C ASP A 241 -12.84 1.59 1.71
N LEU A 242 -12.42 1.02 0.58
CA LEU A 242 -13.18 1.11 -0.67
C LEU A 242 -14.52 0.41 -0.56
N VAL A 243 -14.58 -0.83 -0.04
CA VAL A 243 -15.84 -1.56 0.16
C VAL A 243 -16.80 -0.75 1.03
N CYS A 244 -16.31 -0.20 2.15
CA CYS A 244 -17.12 0.66 3.03
C CYS A 244 -17.60 1.93 2.31
N SER A 245 -16.73 2.53 1.49
CA SER A 245 -17.08 3.74 0.73
C SER A 245 -18.11 3.45 -0.36
N TYR A 246 -17.99 2.36 -1.12
CA TYR A 246 -18.99 1.95 -2.11
C TYR A 246 -20.34 1.61 -1.46
N HIS A 247 -20.32 0.98 -0.28
CA HIS A 247 -21.55 0.72 0.46
C HIS A 247 -22.19 2.01 0.95
N LEU A 248 -21.42 2.95 1.48
CA LEU A 248 -21.93 4.23 1.97
C LEU A 248 -22.56 5.08 0.86
N ASN A 249 -21.91 5.15 -0.31
CA ASN A 249 -22.35 6.04 -1.39
C ASN A 249 -23.43 5.41 -2.29
N TYR A 250 -23.37 4.09 -2.53
CA TYR A 250 -24.24 3.42 -3.51
C TYR A 250 -24.97 2.19 -2.97
N SER A 251 -24.87 1.89 -1.67
CA SER A 251 -25.40 0.65 -1.07
C SER A 251 -24.91 -0.62 -1.75
N MET A 252 -23.75 -0.56 -2.42
CA MET A 252 -23.16 -1.70 -3.11
C MET A 252 -22.67 -2.73 -2.08
N ILE A 253 -22.85 -4.01 -2.41
CA ILE A 253 -22.39 -5.13 -1.58
C ILE A 253 -21.48 -6.00 -2.44
N PHE A 254 -20.24 -6.19 -1.98
CA PHE A 254 -19.30 -7.09 -2.62
C PHE A 254 -19.52 -8.53 -2.14
N PRO A 255 -19.43 -9.53 -3.04
CA PRO A 255 -19.57 -10.93 -2.66
C PRO A 255 -18.40 -11.39 -1.78
N ALA A 256 -18.63 -12.42 -0.98
CA ALA A 256 -17.56 -13.10 -0.28
C ALA A 256 -16.61 -13.79 -1.28
N PRO A 257 -15.29 -13.87 -0.97
CA PRO A 257 -14.34 -14.65 -1.75
C PRO A 257 -14.80 -16.10 -1.91
N ASN A 258 -14.41 -16.74 -3.01
CA ASN A 258 -14.75 -18.12 -3.27
C ASN A 258 -13.99 -19.03 -2.30
N ALA A 259 -14.65 -19.44 -1.22
CA ALA A 259 -14.02 -20.13 -0.10
C ALA A 259 -13.20 -21.35 -0.55
N SER A 260 -13.78 -22.22 -1.37
CA SER A 260 -13.14 -23.46 -1.82
C SER A 260 -11.89 -23.22 -2.66
N THR A 261 -11.92 -22.28 -3.61
CA THR A 261 -10.77 -21.99 -4.47
C THR A 261 -9.64 -21.35 -3.69
N THR A 262 -9.97 -20.41 -2.80
CA THR A 262 -8.97 -19.70 -1.99
C THR A 262 -8.33 -20.64 -0.97
N PHE A 263 -9.07 -21.58 -0.34
CA PHE A 263 -8.47 -22.61 0.51
C PHE A 263 -7.50 -23.51 -0.28
N VAL A 264 -7.89 -23.96 -1.47
CA VAL A 264 -7.01 -24.79 -2.31
C VAL A 264 -5.75 -24.02 -2.71
N GLN A 265 -5.86 -22.71 -2.99
CA GLN A 265 -4.69 -21.87 -3.28
C GLN A 265 -3.76 -21.75 -2.08
N PHE A 266 -4.29 -21.48 -0.89
CA PHE A 266 -3.47 -21.40 0.32
C PHE A 266 -2.82 -22.75 0.68
N VAL A 267 -3.55 -23.86 0.53
CA VAL A 267 -2.98 -25.21 0.74
C VAL A 267 -1.86 -25.51 -0.25
N LYS A 268 -2.03 -25.16 -1.53
CA LYS A 268 -0.97 -25.31 -2.54
C LYS A 268 0.23 -24.43 -2.21
N ALA A 269 0.01 -23.17 -1.86
CA ALA A 269 1.08 -22.23 -1.55
C ALA A 269 1.88 -22.65 -0.31
N LEU A 270 1.23 -23.18 0.71
CA LEU A 270 1.87 -23.68 1.94
C LEU A 270 2.33 -25.14 1.86
N ALA A 271 2.07 -25.81 0.73
CA ALA A 271 2.34 -27.24 0.56
C ALA A 271 1.82 -28.08 1.75
N LEU A 272 0.57 -27.83 2.16
CA LEU A 272 -0.10 -28.60 3.20
C LEU A 272 -0.89 -29.78 2.59
N PRO A 273 -1.15 -30.85 3.36
CA PRO A 273 -2.06 -31.90 2.89
C PRO A 273 -3.49 -31.39 2.70
N VAL A 274 -4.24 -31.98 1.77
CA VAL A 274 -5.58 -31.52 1.36
C VAL A 274 -6.61 -31.63 2.49
N GLU A 275 -6.39 -32.53 3.44
CA GLU A 275 -7.23 -32.73 4.62
C GLU A 275 -7.34 -31.44 5.44
N THR A 276 -6.31 -30.57 5.44
CA THR A 276 -6.36 -29.26 6.10
C THR A 276 -7.46 -28.36 5.54
N ALA A 277 -7.63 -28.32 4.21
CA ALA A 277 -8.69 -27.55 3.57
C ALA A 277 -10.07 -28.15 3.87
N VAL A 278 -10.18 -29.49 3.88
CA VAL A 278 -11.45 -30.16 4.21
C VAL A 278 -11.89 -29.83 5.63
N VAL A 279 -10.98 -29.91 6.60
CA VAL A 279 -11.25 -29.56 8.00
C VAL A 279 -11.55 -28.06 8.13
N ALA A 280 -10.84 -27.18 7.42
CA ALA A 280 -11.13 -25.75 7.43
C ALA A 280 -12.53 -25.43 6.88
N MET A 281 -12.93 -26.05 5.78
CA MET A 281 -14.28 -25.92 5.23
C MET A 281 -15.32 -26.47 6.21
N HIS A 282 -15.07 -27.60 6.87
CA HIS A 282 -16.01 -28.13 7.85
C HIS A 282 -16.15 -27.18 9.05
N LEU A 283 -15.04 -26.70 9.62
CA LEU A 283 -15.04 -25.75 10.73
C LEU A 283 -15.75 -24.45 10.37
N SER A 284 -15.63 -23.97 9.14
CA SER A 284 -16.34 -22.75 8.71
C SER A 284 -17.84 -22.94 8.70
N THR A 285 -18.33 -24.12 8.29
CA THR A 285 -19.77 -24.45 8.35
C THR A 285 -20.28 -24.56 9.78
N VAL A 286 -19.51 -25.19 10.67
CA VAL A 286 -19.85 -25.36 12.10
C VAL A 286 -19.90 -24.02 12.82
N LEU A 287 -18.91 -23.15 12.56
CA LEU A 287 -18.81 -21.81 13.15
C LEU A 287 -19.70 -20.77 12.43
N LYS A 288 -20.36 -21.15 11.33
CA LYS A 288 -21.22 -20.29 10.49
C LYS A 288 -20.52 -18.97 10.09
N LEU A 289 -19.28 -19.06 9.61
CA LEU A 289 -18.49 -17.89 9.22
C LEU A 289 -18.91 -17.40 7.82
N PRO A 290 -19.38 -16.15 7.67
CA PRO A 290 -19.95 -15.68 6.40
C PRO A 290 -18.93 -15.24 5.35
N TYR A 291 -17.63 -15.09 5.69
CA TYR A 291 -16.57 -14.54 4.83
C TYR A 291 -16.92 -13.21 4.10
N GLN A 292 -17.87 -12.45 4.65
CA GLN A 292 -18.27 -11.15 4.14
C GLN A 292 -17.45 -10.04 4.80
N PHE A 293 -17.25 -8.94 4.08
CA PHE A 293 -16.62 -7.76 4.65
C PHE A 293 -17.47 -7.18 5.80
N PRO A 294 -16.87 -6.80 6.94
CA PRO A 294 -17.59 -6.38 8.15
C PRO A 294 -18.07 -4.92 8.05
N ILE A 295 -18.93 -4.60 7.09
CA ILE A 295 -19.36 -3.22 6.79
C ILE A 295 -20.14 -2.58 7.96
N LYS A 296 -20.89 -3.38 8.74
CA LYS A 296 -21.73 -2.91 9.85
C LYS A 296 -20.99 -2.76 11.18
N GLN A 297 -19.72 -3.19 11.26
CA GLN A 297 -18.99 -3.22 12.52
C GLN A 297 -18.23 -1.91 12.73
N SER A 298 -18.35 -1.32 13.93
CA SER A 298 -17.65 -0.07 14.27
C SER A 298 -16.16 -0.28 14.56
N ARG A 299 -15.76 -1.49 14.97
CA ARG A 299 -14.37 -1.87 15.23
C ARG A 299 -14.07 -3.09 14.38
N VAL A 300 -13.10 -2.95 13.50
CA VAL A 300 -12.70 -3.99 12.56
C VAL A 300 -11.33 -4.47 12.99
N HIS A 301 -11.23 -5.76 13.27
CA HIS A 301 -9.96 -6.40 13.55
C HIS A 301 -9.42 -7.06 12.28
N ILE A 302 -8.14 -7.40 12.32
CA ILE A 302 -7.45 -8.04 11.20
C ILE A 302 -8.13 -9.37 10.80
N VAL A 303 -8.66 -10.11 11.79
CA VAL A 303 -9.44 -11.35 11.59
C VAL A 303 -10.72 -11.15 10.81
N ASP A 304 -11.28 -9.95 10.82
CA ASP A 304 -12.57 -9.72 10.19
C ASP A 304 -12.42 -9.49 8.68
N HIS A 305 -11.18 -9.35 8.17
CA HIS A 305 -10.90 -9.45 6.73
C HIS A 305 -11.07 -10.90 6.25
N PRO A 306 -11.79 -11.13 5.13
CA PRO A 306 -12.21 -12.48 4.75
C PRO A 306 -11.04 -13.41 4.40
N GLU A 307 -10.06 -12.96 3.61
CA GLU A 307 -8.91 -13.79 3.25
C GLU A 307 -8.01 -14.10 4.45
N ILE A 308 -7.83 -13.14 5.36
CA ILE A 308 -7.05 -13.35 6.59
C ILE A 308 -7.77 -14.31 7.54
N LEU A 309 -9.10 -14.22 7.65
CA LEU A 309 -9.92 -15.18 8.38
C LEU A 309 -9.75 -16.60 7.83
N MET A 310 -9.75 -16.73 6.51
CA MET A 310 -9.56 -18.02 5.84
C MET A 310 -8.16 -18.59 6.09
N MET A 311 -7.11 -17.78 5.99
CA MET A 311 -5.75 -18.21 6.32
C MET A 311 -5.63 -18.62 7.79
N ALA A 312 -6.19 -17.82 8.71
CA ALA A 312 -6.19 -18.15 10.14
C ALA A 312 -6.93 -19.46 10.42
N LEU A 313 -8.06 -19.70 9.76
CA LEU A 313 -8.82 -20.96 9.88
C LEU A 313 -8.05 -22.15 9.32
N LEU A 314 -7.31 -21.96 8.22
CA LEU A 314 -6.45 -23.00 7.66
C LEU A 314 -5.33 -23.39 8.63
N ILE A 315 -4.68 -22.41 9.28
CA ILE A 315 -3.64 -22.67 10.29
C ILE A 315 -4.22 -23.40 11.50
N VAL A 316 -5.37 -22.97 12.00
CA VAL A 316 -6.06 -23.66 13.11
C VAL A 316 -6.39 -25.10 12.71
N SER A 317 -6.85 -25.32 11.48
CA SER A 317 -7.14 -26.65 10.94
C SER A 317 -5.88 -27.51 10.85
N ALA A 318 -4.76 -26.97 10.37
CA ALA A 318 -3.47 -27.65 10.35
C ALA A 318 -2.99 -28.02 11.76
N LYS A 319 -3.18 -27.13 12.75
CA LYS A 319 -2.89 -27.41 14.16
C LYS A 319 -3.74 -28.56 14.71
N LEU A 320 -5.03 -28.62 14.36
CA LEU A 320 -5.93 -29.69 14.79
C LEU A 320 -5.59 -31.04 14.13
N CYS A 321 -5.16 -31.03 12.87
CA CYS A 321 -4.84 -32.23 12.10
C CYS A 321 -3.45 -32.80 12.44
N TYR A 322 -2.43 -31.95 12.63
CA TYR A 322 -1.03 -32.40 12.62
C TYR A 322 -0.17 -31.94 13.79
N SER A 323 -0.65 -31.10 14.72
CA SER A 323 0.12 -30.63 15.90
C SER A 323 1.55 -30.13 15.61
N LEU A 324 1.74 -28.80 15.63
CA LEU A 324 3.02 -28.17 15.27
C LEU A 324 4.23 -28.53 16.18
N ASP A 325 3.97 -29.13 17.35
CA ASP A 325 4.99 -29.42 18.36
C ASP A 325 5.32 -30.93 18.49
N GLY A 326 4.87 -31.75 17.53
CA GLY A 326 5.19 -33.19 17.49
C GLY A 326 4.47 -34.05 18.55
N ARG A 327 3.53 -33.47 19.30
CA ARG A 327 2.58 -34.22 20.14
C ARG A 327 1.44 -34.79 19.29
N ASN A 328 0.69 -35.77 19.82
CA ASN A 328 -0.49 -36.30 19.13
C ASN A 328 -1.46 -35.17 18.77
N ALA A 329 -1.88 -35.14 17.50
CA ALA A 329 -2.85 -34.19 17.01
C ALA A 329 -4.22 -34.40 17.66
N ALA A 330 -5.01 -33.32 17.77
CA ALA A 330 -6.35 -33.41 18.35
C ALA A 330 -7.26 -34.37 17.56
N LEU A 331 -7.04 -34.44 16.24
CA LEU A 331 -7.74 -35.32 15.31
C LEU A 331 -6.97 -36.61 14.98
N SER A 332 -5.97 -36.99 15.78
CA SER A 332 -5.18 -38.22 15.56
C SER A 332 -6.01 -39.51 15.60
N TRP A 333 -7.22 -39.45 16.18
CA TRP A 333 -8.18 -40.55 16.21
C TRP A 333 -8.82 -40.84 14.85
N ILE A 334 -8.77 -39.89 13.91
CA ILE A 334 -9.28 -40.08 12.55
C ILE A 334 -8.21 -40.80 11.72
N GLN A 335 -8.42 -42.10 11.49
CA GLN A 335 -7.48 -42.97 10.76
C GLN A 335 -7.22 -42.54 9.30
N SER A 336 -8.10 -41.73 8.73
CA SER A 336 -7.98 -41.23 7.35
C SER A 336 -7.01 -40.05 7.19
N ILE A 337 -6.55 -39.44 8.29
CA ILE A 337 -5.63 -38.30 8.23
C ILE A 337 -4.18 -38.83 8.19
N PRO A 338 -3.37 -38.47 7.17
CA PRO A 338 -1.97 -38.89 7.09
C PRO A 338 -1.13 -38.32 8.24
N ARG A 339 0.05 -38.89 8.54
CA ARG A 339 0.97 -38.25 9.50
C ARG A 339 1.88 -37.27 8.77
N LEU A 340 2.01 -36.06 9.30
CA LEU A 340 2.86 -34.99 8.74
C LEU A 340 4.06 -34.73 9.65
N ASP A 341 5.26 -34.97 9.14
CA ASP A 341 6.52 -34.66 9.82
C ASP A 341 6.94 -33.21 9.56
N TRP A 342 6.65 -32.29 10.47
CA TRP A 342 6.97 -30.86 10.33
C TRP A 342 8.46 -30.55 10.12
N ARG A 343 9.37 -31.41 10.59
CA ARG A 343 10.82 -31.25 10.36
C ARG A 343 11.18 -31.49 8.90
N LYS A 344 10.66 -32.57 8.30
CA LYS A 344 10.84 -32.88 6.88
C LYS A 344 10.12 -31.88 6.00
N TRP A 345 8.92 -31.45 6.42
CA TRP A 345 8.22 -30.35 5.75
C TRP A 345 9.09 -29.09 5.73
N LYS A 346 9.68 -28.69 6.87
CA LYS A 346 10.54 -27.50 6.94
C LYS A 346 11.74 -27.62 6.00
N THR A 347 12.48 -28.73 6.04
CA THR A 347 13.66 -28.90 5.17
C THR A 347 13.26 -28.90 3.69
N ALA A 348 12.23 -29.66 3.31
CA ALA A 348 11.74 -29.71 1.93
C ALA A 348 11.15 -28.38 1.48
N TYR A 349 10.53 -27.62 2.38
CA TYR A 349 10.00 -26.30 2.12
C TYR A 349 11.14 -25.30 1.93
N ASP A 350 12.13 -25.25 2.81
CA ASP A 350 13.26 -24.31 2.71
C ASP A 350 14.14 -24.60 1.47
N GLU A 351 14.33 -25.88 1.09
CA GLU A 351 15.11 -26.26 -0.10
C GLU A 351 14.39 -25.95 -1.43
N ARG A 352 13.07 -26.09 -1.47
CA ARG A 352 12.26 -25.97 -2.70
C ARG A 352 11.52 -24.65 -2.82
N THR A 353 11.41 -23.91 -1.73
CA THR A 353 11.20 -22.47 -1.82
C THR A 353 12.50 -21.95 -2.38
N PRO A 354 12.55 -21.45 -3.64
CA PRO A 354 13.70 -20.62 -3.98
C PRO A 354 13.76 -19.61 -2.85
N GLU A 355 14.92 -19.45 -2.19
CA GLU A 355 15.15 -18.20 -1.49
C GLU A 355 14.74 -17.16 -2.51
N ARG A 356 13.57 -16.55 -2.30
CA ARG A 356 13.32 -15.25 -2.88
C ARG A 356 14.43 -14.49 -2.22
N GLN A 357 15.57 -14.42 -2.91
CA GLN A 357 16.57 -13.44 -2.59
C GLN A 357 15.71 -12.21 -2.38
N PRO A 358 15.70 -11.62 -1.16
CA PRO A 358 15.26 -10.25 -1.00
C PRO A 358 15.68 -9.56 -2.29
N PRO A 359 14.76 -9.15 -3.21
CA PRO A 359 15.17 -8.49 -4.45
C PRO A 359 16.20 -7.49 -4.02
N GLU A 360 17.41 -7.42 -4.62
CA GLU A 360 18.64 -6.82 -4.03
C GLU A 360 18.39 -5.53 -3.20
N HIS A 361 17.36 -4.82 -3.60
CA HIS A 361 16.60 -3.75 -2.98
C HIS A 361 16.15 -3.90 -1.51
N GLU A 362 15.95 -5.10 -0.97
CA GLU A 362 15.52 -5.40 0.39
C GLU A 362 16.70 -5.37 1.38
N LYS A 363 17.93 -5.63 0.93
CA LYS A 363 19.13 -5.48 1.77
C LYS A 363 19.32 -4.04 2.23
N TYR A 364 18.82 -3.08 1.44
CA TYR A 364 19.18 -1.67 1.58
C TYR A 364 18.05 -0.72 2.00
N GLU A 365 16.87 -1.21 2.41
CA GLU A 365 15.74 -0.37 2.82
C GLU A 365 15.86 0.17 4.26
N ASP A 366 16.39 -0.63 5.19
CA ASP A 366 16.49 -0.29 6.62
C ASP A 366 17.92 0.04 7.07
N ILE A 367 18.73 0.64 6.19
CA ILE A 367 20.11 0.98 6.53
C ILE A 367 20.18 2.31 7.28
N THR A 368 20.75 2.26 8.48
CA THR A 368 21.03 3.47 9.27
C THR A 368 22.29 4.16 8.76
N ALA A 369 22.39 5.49 8.87
CA ALA A 369 23.57 6.26 8.46
C ALA A 369 24.90 5.73 9.04
N THR A 370 24.87 5.16 10.25
CA THR A 370 26.01 4.52 10.90
C THR A 370 26.44 3.22 10.20
N GLN A 371 25.49 2.45 9.69
CA GLN A 371 25.76 1.24 8.91
C GLN A 371 26.34 1.59 7.55
N VAL A 372 25.82 2.63 6.87
CA VAL A 372 26.41 3.11 5.59
C VAL A 372 27.88 3.49 5.77
N SER A 373 28.23 4.16 6.87
CA SER A 373 29.62 4.55 7.14
C SER A 373 30.55 3.39 7.48
N ALA A 374 30.00 2.24 7.88
CA ALA A 374 30.75 1.05 8.26
C ALA A 374 30.80 -0.02 7.16
N MET A 375 30.13 0.20 6.02
CA MET A 375 30.06 -0.76 4.92
C MET A 375 31.42 -0.93 4.22
N PRO A 376 31.81 -2.17 3.86
CA PRO A 376 32.95 -2.42 3.00
C PRO A 376 32.73 -1.80 1.62
N PRO A 377 33.80 -1.46 0.88
CA PRO A 377 33.71 -0.73 -0.38
C PRO A 377 32.92 -1.46 -1.48
N GLU A 378 32.91 -2.80 -1.48
CA GLU A 378 32.13 -3.59 -2.43
C GLU A 378 30.62 -3.49 -2.16
N GLU A 379 30.21 -3.69 -0.90
CA GLU A 379 28.80 -3.55 -0.48
C GLU A 379 28.31 -2.10 -0.61
N LEU A 380 29.18 -1.12 -0.38
CA LEU A 380 28.88 0.29 -0.60
C LEU A 380 28.65 0.59 -2.09
N ASN A 381 29.44 -0.01 -2.99
CA ASN A 381 29.23 0.16 -4.43
C ASN A 381 27.91 -0.47 -4.89
N GLU A 382 27.56 -1.65 -4.37
CA GLU A 382 26.24 -2.27 -4.62
C GLU A 382 25.10 -1.39 -4.09
N TYR A 383 25.24 -0.84 -2.87
CA TYR A 383 24.28 0.11 -2.30
C TYR A 383 24.11 1.37 -3.16
N LEU A 384 25.22 1.96 -3.63
CA LEU A 384 25.20 3.15 -4.49
C LEU A 384 24.62 2.85 -5.88
N ALA A 385 24.90 1.68 -6.46
CA ALA A 385 24.29 1.23 -7.71
C ALA A 385 22.78 1.04 -7.55
N HIS A 386 22.35 0.45 -6.43
CA HIS A 386 20.94 0.31 -6.09
C HIS A 386 20.26 1.68 -5.90
N LEU A 387 20.89 2.64 -5.22
CA LEU A 387 20.36 4.02 -5.15
C LEU A 387 20.27 4.66 -6.53
N ALA A 388 21.30 4.51 -7.37
CA ALA A 388 21.32 5.05 -8.73
C ALA A 388 20.19 4.50 -9.61
N SER A 389 19.79 3.23 -9.42
CA SER A 389 18.64 2.63 -10.12
C SER A 389 17.29 3.27 -9.74
N ARG A 390 17.17 3.82 -8.52
CA ARG A 390 15.97 4.51 -8.03
C ARG A 390 15.94 6.00 -8.40
N HIS A 391 17.07 6.55 -8.83
CA HIS A 391 17.19 7.96 -9.18
C HIS A 391 16.65 8.25 -10.59
N ASP A 392 16.03 9.43 -10.72
CA ASP A 392 15.41 9.89 -11.96
C ASP A 392 16.49 10.12 -13.04
N HIS A 393 16.45 9.37 -14.14
CA HIS A 393 17.41 9.50 -15.25
C HIS A 393 17.25 10.80 -16.05
N ARG A 394 16.31 11.68 -15.68
CA ARG A 394 15.95 12.88 -16.45
C ARG A 394 16.87 14.08 -16.29
N ASN A 395 17.85 14.06 -15.39
CA ASN A 395 18.84 15.13 -15.34
C ASN A 395 19.89 14.93 -16.44
N ASP A 396 19.51 15.12 -17.71
CA ASP A 396 20.44 15.24 -18.85
C ASP A 396 20.88 16.71 -19.01
N SER A 397 21.36 17.30 -17.93
CA SER A 397 22.04 18.59 -18.02
C SER A 397 23.38 18.43 -18.74
N ALA A 398 23.85 19.48 -19.43
CA ALA A 398 25.20 19.45 -20.02
C ALA A 398 26.29 19.17 -18.97
N ILE A 399 26.04 19.49 -17.70
CA ILE A 399 26.93 19.25 -16.57
C ILE A 399 26.99 17.76 -16.21
N THR A 400 25.85 17.07 -16.20
CA THR A 400 25.78 15.63 -15.89
C THR A 400 26.39 14.76 -17.00
N ALA A 401 26.54 15.27 -18.22
CA ALA A 401 27.25 14.60 -19.30
C ALA A 401 28.77 14.46 -19.05
N PHE A 402 29.35 15.31 -18.19
CA PHE A 402 30.77 15.20 -17.80
C PHE A 402 31.01 14.11 -16.76
N PHE A 403 29.96 13.58 -16.13
CA PHE A 403 30.06 12.49 -15.17
C PHE A 403 29.66 11.19 -15.88
N GLN A 404 30.54 10.21 -15.87
CA GLN A 404 30.22 8.88 -16.41
C GLN A 404 29.04 8.33 -15.62
N LYS A 405 27.91 8.07 -16.30
CA LYS A 405 26.77 7.39 -15.66
C LYS A 405 27.28 6.04 -15.16
N PRO A 406 27.09 5.69 -13.87
CA PRO A 406 27.48 4.38 -13.39
C PRO A 406 26.81 3.33 -14.27
N THR A 407 27.54 2.26 -14.61
CA THR A 407 26.98 1.11 -15.31
C THR A 407 25.99 0.45 -14.37
N VAL A 408 24.74 0.93 -14.40
CA VAL A 408 23.65 0.33 -13.64
C VAL A 408 23.49 -1.07 -14.24
N PRO A 409 23.63 -2.16 -13.45
CA PRO A 409 23.25 -3.47 -13.93
C PRO A 409 21.82 -3.36 -14.43
N GLU A 410 21.57 -3.84 -15.65
CA GLU A 410 20.22 -3.86 -16.22
C GLU A 410 19.27 -4.43 -15.16
N PRO A 411 18.14 -3.74 -14.85
CA PRO A 411 17.27 -4.19 -13.78
C PRO A 411 16.97 -5.66 -14.01
N ALA A 412 17.28 -6.49 -13.01
CA ALA A 412 17.07 -7.93 -13.10
C ALA A 412 15.65 -8.14 -13.66
N PRO A 413 15.48 -9.00 -14.68
CA PRO A 413 14.18 -9.19 -15.28
C PRO A 413 13.17 -9.49 -14.18
N PRO A 414 11.93 -8.96 -14.29
CA PRO A 414 10.89 -9.22 -13.31
C PRO A 414 10.91 -10.71 -12.97
N THR A 415 11.01 -11.04 -11.68
CA THR A 415 11.07 -12.43 -11.24
C THR A 415 9.85 -13.13 -11.81
N GLN A 416 10.09 -14.02 -12.77
CA GLN A 416 9.01 -14.75 -13.43
C GLN A 416 8.26 -15.49 -12.34
N ALA A 417 6.98 -15.11 -12.17
CA ALA A 417 6.13 -15.78 -11.20
C ALA A 417 6.02 -17.25 -11.60
N LEU A 418 6.22 -18.16 -10.64
CA LEU A 418 6.04 -19.59 -10.86
C LEU A 418 4.67 -19.84 -11.51
N SER A 419 4.65 -20.68 -12.53
CA SER A 419 3.41 -21.12 -13.16
C SER A 419 2.56 -21.91 -12.17
N ALA A 420 1.25 -21.98 -12.43
CA ALA A 420 0.34 -22.73 -11.57
C ALA A 420 0.74 -24.22 -11.44
N ASP A 421 1.31 -24.79 -12.52
CA ASP A 421 1.75 -26.18 -12.56
C ASP A 421 3.02 -26.40 -11.73
N GLU A 422 4.00 -25.49 -11.80
CA GLU A 422 5.21 -25.55 -10.96
C GLU A 422 4.86 -25.45 -9.46
N ILE A 423 3.90 -24.57 -9.10
CA ILE A 423 3.42 -24.47 -7.71
C ILE A 423 2.81 -25.81 -7.26
N ILE A 424 2.02 -26.46 -8.12
CA ILE A 424 1.39 -27.75 -7.83
C ILE A 424 2.43 -28.86 -7.69
N GLU A 425 3.39 -28.96 -8.62
CA GLU A 425 4.45 -29.97 -8.58
C GLU A 425 5.33 -29.82 -7.34
N ARG A 426 5.71 -28.58 -7.02
CA ARG A 426 6.44 -28.27 -5.80
C ARG A 426 5.65 -28.68 -4.54
N ALA A 427 4.38 -28.30 -4.46
CA ALA A 427 3.54 -28.65 -3.32
C ALA A 427 3.42 -30.17 -3.16
N LYS A 428 3.22 -30.91 -4.27
CA LYS A 428 3.18 -32.37 -4.28
C LYS A 428 4.48 -32.99 -3.76
N ALA A 429 5.63 -32.51 -4.22
CA ALA A 429 6.93 -33.03 -3.80
C ALA A 429 7.16 -32.82 -2.29
N ILE A 430 6.86 -31.64 -1.76
CA ILE A 430 6.98 -31.33 -0.33
C ILE A 430 6.04 -32.21 0.50
N VAL A 431 4.78 -32.35 0.09
CA VAL A 431 3.80 -33.18 0.82
C VAL A 431 4.21 -34.66 0.81
N GLN A 432 4.70 -35.19 -0.32
CA GLN A 432 5.16 -36.58 -0.43
C GLN A 432 6.34 -36.89 0.50
N GLU A 433 7.27 -35.95 0.65
CA GLU A 433 8.42 -36.12 1.53
C GLU A 433 8.08 -35.93 3.02
N ALA A 434 7.17 -34.99 3.31
CA ALA A 434 6.75 -34.69 4.67
C ALA A 434 5.75 -35.71 5.24
N THR A 435 5.04 -36.45 4.39
CA THR A 435 4.03 -37.42 4.82
C THR A 435 4.66 -38.79 5.07
N SER A 436 4.59 -39.28 6.31
CA SER A 436 5.08 -40.63 6.66
C SER A 436 3.91 -41.58 6.96
N GLY A 437 3.77 -42.62 6.13
CA GLY A 437 2.83 -43.72 6.35
C GLY A 437 1.58 -43.68 5.48
N LEU A 438 1.30 -44.80 4.80
CA LEU A 438 0.01 -45.10 4.21
C LEU A 438 -1.06 -45.17 5.31
N PRO A 439 -2.30 -44.70 5.06
CA PRO A 439 -3.42 -44.93 5.97
C PRO A 439 -3.62 -46.44 6.14
N GLY A 440 -3.43 -46.97 7.37
CA GLY A 440 -3.81 -48.34 7.70
C GLY A 440 -2.81 -49.26 8.41
N LEU A 441 -1.63 -48.79 8.86
CA LEU A 441 -0.81 -49.62 9.75
C LEU A 441 -1.38 -49.59 11.19
N PRO A 442 -1.68 -50.75 11.80
CA PRO A 442 -2.17 -50.81 13.17
C PRO A 442 -1.10 -50.32 14.14
N PHE A 443 -1.57 -49.60 15.16
CA PHE A 443 -0.77 -49.02 16.23
C PHE A 443 -0.09 -50.10 17.06
N ASP A 444 1.20 -49.88 17.38
CA ASP A 444 1.90 -50.59 18.45
C ASP A 444 1.41 -49.98 19.78
N GLU A 445 0.58 -50.71 20.54
CA GLU A 445 -0.11 -50.29 21.78
C GLU A 445 0.83 -49.90 22.94
N THR A 446 2.13 -49.77 22.69
CA THR A 446 3.15 -49.54 23.72
C THR A 446 3.50 -48.07 23.94
N ALA A 447 3.02 -47.14 23.11
CA ALA A 447 3.13 -45.71 23.41
C ALA A 447 2.02 -45.28 24.38
N GLU A 448 2.35 -45.40 25.67
CA GLU A 448 1.62 -44.90 26.84
C GLU A 448 0.61 -43.80 26.49
N SER A 449 -0.64 -44.05 26.88
CA SER A 449 -1.74 -43.11 26.95
C SER A 449 -1.36 -41.90 27.80
N SER A 450 -0.60 -40.99 27.23
CA SER A 450 -0.15 -39.75 27.85
C SER A 450 -1.27 -38.71 27.77
N SER A 451 -2.06 -38.68 28.83
CA SER A 451 -2.48 -37.44 29.50
C SER A 451 -2.77 -36.22 28.59
N GLY A 452 -3.85 -36.31 27.82
CA GLY A 452 -4.62 -35.17 27.30
C GLY A 452 -4.11 -34.57 25.98
N ASN A 453 -4.90 -34.73 24.91
CA ASN A 453 -4.83 -33.95 23.67
C ASN A 453 -5.05 -32.45 23.98
N LYS A 454 -4.03 -31.77 24.50
CA LYS A 454 -4.09 -30.34 24.78
C LYS A 454 -3.71 -29.57 23.53
N TYR A 455 -4.71 -28.95 22.91
CA TYR A 455 -4.52 -27.96 21.86
C TYR A 455 -3.59 -26.84 22.37
N LEU A 456 -2.53 -26.54 21.62
CA LEU A 456 -1.57 -25.50 21.99
C LEU A 456 -1.95 -24.18 21.32
N SER A 457 -2.31 -23.19 22.13
CA SER A 457 -2.58 -21.80 21.69
C SER A 457 -1.30 -20.98 21.82
N PHE A 458 -0.90 -20.30 20.74
CA PHE A 458 0.26 -19.41 20.74
C PHE A 458 -0.19 -17.98 21.02
N ALA A 459 0.42 -17.37 22.04
CA ALA A 459 0.00 -16.07 22.54
C ALA A 459 0.67 -14.89 21.82
N SER A 460 1.92 -15.06 21.41
CA SER A 460 2.80 -14.07 20.79
C SER A 460 3.79 -14.74 19.82
N VAL A 461 4.47 -13.94 19.00
CA VAL A 461 5.52 -14.42 18.06
C VAL A 461 6.65 -15.16 18.80
N GLU A 462 6.99 -14.72 20.01
CA GLU A 462 8.02 -15.33 20.85
C GLU A 462 7.62 -16.72 21.37
N SER A 463 6.32 -16.97 21.51
CA SER A 463 5.80 -18.28 21.98
C SER A 463 5.79 -19.35 20.88
N LEU A 464 6.08 -19.00 19.63
CA LEU A 464 6.13 -19.94 18.51
C LEU A 464 7.38 -20.82 18.60
N SER A 465 7.18 -22.13 18.48
CA SER A 465 8.28 -23.07 18.21
C SER A 465 8.94 -22.74 16.87
N GLU A 466 10.17 -23.22 16.67
CA GLU A 466 10.94 -22.91 15.45
C GLU A 466 10.22 -23.36 14.17
N THR A 467 9.60 -24.55 14.20
CA THR A 467 8.77 -25.08 13.11
C THR A 467 7.51 -24.24 12.91
N ALA A 468 6.80 -23.90 13.99
CA ALA A 468 5.61 -23.05 13.92
C ALA A 468 5.94 -21.66 13.36
N ARG A 469 7.12 -21.10 13.66
CA ARG A 469 7.55 -19.81 13.14
C ARG A 469 7.68 -19.82 11.62
N VAL A 470 8.26 -20.88 11.04
CA VAL A 470 8.37 -21.01 9.57
C VAL A 470 6.99 -21.14 8.92
N VAL A 471 6.11 -21.97 9.47
CA VAL A 471 4.74 -22.15 8.95
C VAL A 471 3.94 -20.84 9.03
N PHE A 472 4.00 -20.14 10.16
CA PHE A 472 3.31 -18.86 10.33
C PHE A 472 3.93 -17.75 9.47
N ALA A 473 5.25 -17.75 9.26
CA ALA A 473 5.91 -16.80 8.36
C ALA A 473 5.49 -17.03 6.90
N ALA A 474 5.50 -18.28 6.45
CA ALA A 474 5.00 -18.66 5.12
C ALA A 474 3.51 -18.30 4.95
N ALA A 475 2.69 -18.53 5.97
CA ALA A 475 1.27 -18.15 5.97
C ALA A 475 1.05 -16.63 5.99
N ALA A 476 1.92 -15.87 6.64
CA ALA A 476 1.87 -14.42 6.68
C ALA A 476 2.21 -13.84 5.29
N GLU A 477 3.28 -14.33 4.66
CA GLU A 477 3.66 -13.94 3.30
C GLU A 477 2.57 -14.29 2.29
N THR A 478 2.04 -15.51 2.33
CA THR A 478 0.98 -15.96 1.41
C THR A 478 -0.37 -15.26 1.63
N SER A 479 -0.57 -14.58 2.76
CA SER A 479 -1.74 -13.74 3.02
C SER A 479 -1.47 -12.23 2.86
N GLY A 480 -0.23 -11.82 2.59
CA GLY A 480 0.16 -10.40 2.49
C GLY A 480 0.04 -9.65 3.82
N THR A 481 0.29 -10.33 4.94
CA THR A 481 0.21 -9.80 6.31
C THR A 481 1.54 -9.99 7.02
N SER A 482 1.76 -9.28 8.14
CA SER A 482 2.95 -9.50 8.96
C SER A 482 2.76 -10.72 9.90
N LEU A 483 3.87 -11.34 10.28
CA LEU A 483 3.88 -12.47 11.23
C LEU A 483 3.15 -12.14 12.55
N ALA A 484 3.33 -10.93 13.06
CA ALA A 484 2.69 -10.46 14.29
C ALA A 484 1.17 -10.29 14.15
N GLU A 485 0.70 -9.88 12.98
CA GLU A 485 -0.72 -9.69 12.71
C GLU A 485 -1.44 -11.02 12.50
N LEU A 486 -0.82 -11.95 11.77
CA LEU A 486 -1.39 -13.27 11.56
C LEU A 486 -1.45 -14.09 12.85
N THR A 487 -0.42 -14.06 13.69
CA THR A 487 -0.45 -14.71 15.01
C THR A 487 -1.57 -14.16 15.90
N ARG A 488 -1.74 -12.83 15.91
CA ARG A 488 -2.87 -12.18 16.58
C ARG A 488 -4.21 -12.63 16.00
N ALA A 489 -4.29 -12.76 14.68
CA ALA A 489 -5.50 -13.18 13.99
C ALA A 489 -5.91 -14.62 14.35
N VAL A 490 -4.96 -15.55 14.32
CA VAL A 490 -5.15 -16.94 14.73
C VAL A 490 -5.62 -17.03 16.19
N ARG A 491 -4.96 -16.30 17.10
CA ARG A 491 -5.36 -16.26 18.51
C ARG A 491 -6.78 -15.75 18.73
N MET A 492 -7.17 -14.71 18.00
CA MET A 492 -8.53 -14.17 18.06
C MET A 492 -9.57 -15.17 17.54
N LEU A 493 -9.26 -15.94 16.50
CA LEU A 493 -10.11 -17.02 16.01
C LEU A 493 -10.22 -18.18 17.03
N GLU A 494 -9.10 -18.59 17.63
CA GLU A 494 -9.07 -19.62 18.69
C GLU A 494 -9.95 -19.21 19.88
N ASN A 495 -9.89 -17.94 20.30
CA ASN A 495 -10.77 -17.41 21.34
C ASN A 495 -12.25 -17.48 20.92
N LYS A 496 -12.59 -17.12 19.67
CA LYS A 496 -13.96 -17.26 19.14
C LYS A 496 -14.44 -18.72 19.20
N MET A 497 -13.58 -19.68 18.84
CA MET A 497 -13.88 -21.12 18.93
C MET A 497 -14.08 -21.61 20.37
N MET A 498 -13.24 -21.16 21.30
CA MET A 498 -13.38 -21.50 22.72
C MET A 498 -14.69 -20.98 23.33
N VAL A 499 -15.08 -19.75 22.97
CA VAL A 499 -16.36 -19.17 23.40
C VAL A 499 -17.54 -19.95 22.81
N TRP A 500 -17.47 -20.29 21.52
CA TRP A 500 -18.47 -21.11 20.85
C TRP A 500 -18.61 -22.49 21.51
N GLY A 501 -17.50 -23.17 21.81
CA GLY A 501 -17.52 -24.47 22.47
C GLY A 501 -18.15 -24.43 23.87
N ARG A 502 -17.88 -23.37 24.65
CA ARG A 502 -18.53 -23.17 25.95
C ARG A 502 -20.04 -22.91 25.82
N ALA A 503 -20.46 -22.18 24.80
CA ALA A 503 -21.87 -21.90 24.55
C ALA A 503 -22.63 -23.19 24.17
N GLN A 504 -22.04 -24.04 23.32
CA GLN A 504 -22.61 -25.33 22.95
C GLN A 504 -22.68 -26.28 24.16
N GLY A 505 -21.64 -26.31 25.00
CA GLY A 505 -21.64 -27.13 26.21
C GLY A 505 -22.73 -26.74 27.22
N ARG A 506 -23.09 -25.45 27.30
CA ARG A 506 -24.21 -24.96 28.13
C ARG A 506 -25.58 -25.30 27.53
N ALA A 507 -25.76 -25.12 26.22
CA ALA A 507 -27.00 -25.48 25.54
C ALA A 507 -27.29 -26.99 25.63
N GLY A 508 -26.25 -27.83 25.52
CA GLY A 508 -26.38 -29.28 25.68
C GLY A 508 -26.61 -29.75 27.13
N THR A 509 -26.39 -28.90 28.15
CA THR A 509 -26.75 -29.22 29.54
C THR A 509 -28.18 -28.78 29.88
N GLU A 510 -28.71 -27.76 29.21
CA GLU A 510 -30.11 -27.32 29.39
C GLU A 510 -31.12 -28.24 28.67
N GLU A 511 -30.76 -28.91 27.58
CA GLU A 511 -31.64 -29.87 26.88
C GLU A 511 -31.76 -31.25 27.54
N VAL A 512 -30.93 -31.57 28.53
CA VAL A 512 -30.91 -32.90 29.19
C VAL A 512 -31.84 -32.98 30.42
N ASP A 513 -32.52 -31.89 30.81
CA ASP A 513 -33.52 -31.91 31.89
C ASP A 513 -34.92 -31.45 31.43
N PRO A 514 -35.75 -32.37 30.89
CA PRO A 514 -37.20 -32.25 30.97
C PRO A 514 -37.83 -33.50 31.63
N SER A 515 -37.24 -34.03 32.70
CA SER A 515 -37.88 -35.04 33.54
C SER A 515 -37.77 -34.70 35.03
N GLY A 516 -38.23 -33.49 35.38
CA GLY A 516 -38.59 -33.14 36.74
C GLY A 516 -39.99 -33.65 37.10
N GLY A 517 -40.04 -34.61 38.01
CA GLY A 517 -41.06 -34.71 39.07
C GLY A 517 -42.51 -34.94 38.65
N ALA A 518 -42.91 -36.21 38.48
CA ALA A 518 -44.28 -36.62 38.74
C ALA A 518 -44.43 -36.93 40.24
N LEU A 519 -45.25 -36.12 40.91
CA LEU A 519 -45.72 -36.26 42.28
C LEU A 519 -46.29 -37.66 42.53
N VAL A 520 -45.82 -38.31 43.59
CA VAL A 520 -46.48 -39.45 44.22
C VAL A 520 -47.65 -38.91 45.04
N ALA A 521 -48.85 -39.37 44.71
CA ALA A 521 -50.00 -39.31 45.59
C ALA A 521 -50.03 -40.60 46.43
N ASP A 522 -50.00 -40.44 47.74
CA ASP A 522 -50.84 -41.16 48.72
C ASP A 522 -50.86 -40.38 50.03
#